data_AF-A0A8T3ZGZ9-F1
#
_entry.id   AF-A0A8T3ZGZ9-F1
#
_cell.length_a   1.000
_cell.length_b   1.000
_cell.length_c   1.000
_cell.angle_alpha   90.00
_cell.angle_beta   90.00
_cell.angle_gamma   90.00
#
_symmetry.space_group_name_H-M   'P 1'
#
loop_
_entity.id
_entity.type
_entity.pdbx_description
1 polymer ?
#
loop_
_entity_poly.entity_id
_entity_poly.type
_entity_poly.pdbx_seq_one_letter_code
_entity_poly.pdbx_strand_id
1 'polypeptide(L)'
;MSVFIYLGFRAAEYVSLSYLISFLLVLPFGLFYVYRIYKGLKPSKEEEGFDQVGFGKEVLAFGVVMMSTLLLNVIVQNIDKVMIGSFLGEDGLDDITVYSFAAAISNLIAIVPVAIATIFLPLASEKISGKKEELKEITDLSTKWIIMGSLPIMIVFAVFSKEILGMIYGSLYESGAFMLTVLAIGIFVRCIAIPAGNTLAALRKIEIEFIVTLVAALVNVGLNFWLIPAYGANGAAFASAVALVLSAGLVVYYYSKVTSMRLEFEWKGLLLAGLLATLVTVGLRPIIEPLLRFTAFTVYDNSEFYILFLNKVVKAGILGIVCALAFGVYTAGLVLSRTFGRHEIEILEGIMERLKLPKKLINAVSNILSRN
;
A
#
# COMPACT_ATOMS: atom_id res chain seq x y z
N MET A 1 13.75 -22.58 0.66
CA MET A 1 14.65 -21.91 1.63
C MET A 1 15.73 -22.86 2.15
N SER A 2 15.40 -24.12 2.49
CA SER A 2 16.31 -25.09 3.14
C SER A 2 17.36 -25.74 2.22
N VAL A 3 17.08 -25.94 0.93
CA VAL A 3 17.97 -26.67 -0.01
C VAL A 3 19.24 -25.88 -0.35
N PHE A 4 19.11 -24.55 -0.42
CA PHE A 4 20.20 -23.68 -0.84
C PHE A 4 21.26 -23.51 0.26
N ILE A 5 20.85 -23.47 1.53
CA ILE A 5 21.79 -23.46 2.69
C ILE A 5 22.73 -24.68 2.65
N TYR A 6 22.22 -25.82 2.19
CA TYR A 6 23.02 -27.04 2.01
C TYR A 6 24.06 -26.97 0.88
N LEU A 7 23.95 -26.00 -0.02
CA LEU A 7 24.83 -25.83 -1.19
C LEU A 7 25.90 -24.74 -1.02
N GLY A 8 25.94 -24.02 0.11
CA GLY A 8 27.09 -23.20 0.51
C GLY A 8 27.24 -21.81 -0.14
N PHE A 9 26.21 -21.26 -0.78
CA PHE A 9 26.21 -19.84 -1.19
C PHE A 9 26.06 -18.87 0.00
N ARG A 10 26.19 -17.56 -0.24
CA ARG A 10 25.93 -16.51 0.77
C ARG A 10 24.46 -16.04 0.73
N ALA A 11 23.98 -15.45 1.83
CA ALA A 11 22.60 -14.98 1.99
C ALA A 11 22.07 -14.15 0.81
N ALA A 12 22.85 -13.17 0.35
CA ALA A 12 22.49 -12.30 -0.77
C ALA A 12 22.44 -13.05 -2.11
N GLU A 13 23.36 -14.00 -2.33
CA GLU A 13 23.43 -14.83 -3.53
C GLU A 13 22.22 -15.78 -3.60
N TYR A 14 21.79 -16.34 -2.46
CA TYR A 14 20.60 -17.19 -2.38
C TYR A 14 19.32 -16.45 -2.70
N VAL A 15 19.12 -15.28 -2.09
CA VAL A 15 17.92 -14.48 -2.30
C VAL A 15 17.85 -14.11 -3.77
N SER A 16 18.95 -13.65 -4.36
CA SER A 16 19.07 -13.33 -5.78
C SER A 16 18.82 -14.53 -6.69
N LEU A 17 19.44 -15.68 -6.43
CA LEU A 17 19.23 -16.93 -7.18
C LEU A 17 17.80 -17.43 -7.08
N SER A 18 17.19 -17.37 -5.90
CA SER A 18 15.81 -17.81 -5.69
C SER A 18 14.82 -16.96 -6.48
N TYR A 19 15.06 -15.64 -6.58
CA TYR A 19 14.28 -14.76 -7.43
C TYR A 19 14.53 -15.03 -8.91
N LEU A 20 15.79 -15.15 -9.35
CA LEU A 20 16.12 -15.48 -10.74
C LEU A 20 15.48 -16.80 -11.20
N ILE A 21 15.51 -17.83 -10.35
CA ILE A 21 14.86 -19.12 -10.62
C ILE A 21 13.34 -18.95 -10.66
N SER A 22 12.76 -18.17 -9.74
CA SER A 22 11.32 -17.87 -9.77
C SER A 22 10.94 -17.14 -11.06
N PHE A 23 11.74 -16.18 -11.51
CA PHE A 23 11.54 -15.48 -12.79
C PHE A 23 11.64 -16.41 -14.00
N LEU A 24 12.66 -17.27 -14.03
CA LEU A 24 12.88 -18.24 -15.10
C LEU A 24 11.77 -19.30 -15.18
N LEU A 25 11.10 -19.62 -14.07
CA LEU A 25 9.99 -20.57 -14.06
C LEU A 25 8.63 -19.92 -14.35
N VAL A 26 8.37 -18.74 -13.80
CA VAL A 26 7.06 -18.08 -13.89
C VAL A 26 6.79 -17.54 -15.30
N LEU A 27 7.79 -16.95 -15.97
CA LEU A 27 7.62 -16.39 -17.31
C LEU A 27 7.20 -17.44 -18.36
N PRO A 28 7.90 -18.57 -18.51
CA PRO A 28 7.51 -19.61 -19.48
C PRO A 28 6.18 -20.25 -19.11
N PHE A 29 5.92 -20.47 -17.82
CA PHE A 29 4.67 -21.07 -17.36
C PHE A 29 3.47 -20.14 -17.60
N GLY A 30 3.63 -18.84 -17.36
CA GLY A 30 2.63 -17.82 -17.67
C GLY A 30 2.33 -17.73 -19.16
N LEU A 31 3.37 -17.69 -20.00
CA LEU A 31 3.23 -17.71 -21.46
C LEU A 31 2.56 -19.01 -21.96
N PHE A 32 2.93 -20.15 -21.40
CA PHE A 32 2.32 -21.44 -21.71
C PHE A 32 0.83 -21.48 -21.31
N TYR A 33 0.49 -20.96 -20.14
CA TYR A 33 -0.89 -20.91 -19.67
C TYR A 33 -1.77 -19.99 -20.54
N VAL A 34 -1.24 -18.82 -20.92
CA VAL A 34 -1.90 -17.91 -21.87
C VAL A 34 -2.07 -18.58 -23.23
N TYR A 35 -1.04 -19.24 -23.76
CA TYR A 35 -1.13 -19.99 -25.02
C TYR A 35 -2.19 -21.11 -24.95
N ARG A 36 -2.26 -21.83 -23.82
CA ARG A 36 -3.25 -22.88 -23.60
C ARG A 36 -4.68 -22.32 -23.55
N ILE A 37 -4.90 -21.19 -22.88
CA ILE A 37 -6.20 -20.51 -22.86
C ILE A 37 -6.56 -20.04 -24.26
N TYR A 38 -5.64 -19.35 -24.95
CA TYR A 38 -5.86 -18.86 -26.32
C TYR A 38 -6.27 -20.00 -27.28
N LYS A 39 -5.58 -21.15 -27.21
CA LYS A 39 -5.90 -22.33 -28.02
C LYS A 39 -7.19 -23.04 -27.58
N GLY A 40 -7.62 -22.86 -26.33
CA GLY A 40 -8.82 -23.46 -25.75
C GLY A 40 -10.10 -22.63 -25.92
N LEU A 41 -9.98 -21.35 -26.27
CA LEU A 41 -11.11 -20.51 -26.64
C LEU A 41 -11.70 -21.02 -27.96
N LYS A 42 -12.80 -21.77 -27.87
CA LYS A 42 -13.62 -22.09 -29.06
C LYS A 42 -14.21 -20.77 -29.56
N PRO A 43 -14.09 -20.44 -30.86
CA PRO A 43 -14.74 -19.26 -31.40
C PRO A 43 -16.24 -19.35 -31.08
N SER A 44 -16.76 -18.37 -30.34
CA SER A 44 -18.21 -18.21 -30.22
C SER A 44 -18.74 -17.93 -31.62
N LYS A 45 -19.93 -18.49 -31.93
CA LYS A 45 -20.62 -18.31 -33.21
C LYS A 45 -20.44 -16.88 -33.71
N GLU A 46 -19.88 -16.75 -34.91
CA GLU A 46 -19.56 -15.49 -35.57
C GLU A 46 -20.76 -14.53 -35.47
N GLU A 47 -20.64 -13.48 -34.66
CA GLU A 47 -21.30 -12.22 -34.98
C GLU A 47 -20.55 -11.69 -36.20
N GLU A 48 -21.22 -11.64 -37.35
CA GLU A 48 -20.67 -11.12 -38.60
C GLU A 48 -20.01 -9.75 -38.35
N GLY A 49 -18.68 -9.67 -38.52
CA GLY A 49 -17.91 -8.43 -38.39
C GLY A 49 -16.93 -8.34 -37.20
N PHE A 50 -16.84 -9.33 -36.32
CA PHE A 50 -15.86 -9.31 -35.23
C PHE A 50 -14.47 -9.82 -35.66
N ASP A 51 -13.46 -8.95 -35.71
CA ASP A 51 -12.06 -9.32 -35.99
C ASP A 51 -11.42 -10.06 -34.80
N GLN A 52 -11.60 -11.38 -34.77
CA GLN A 52 -11.05 -12.27 -33.75
C GLN A 52 -9.52 -12.24 -33.69
N VAL A 53 -8.85 -12.03 -34.83
CA VAL A 53 -7.37 -12.06 -34.93
C VAL A 53 -6.78 -10.74 -34.43
N GLY A 54 -7.37 -9.60 -34.80
CA GLY A 54 -7.02 -8.29 -34.28
C GLY A 54 -7.25 -8.19 -32.76
N PHE A 55 -8.41 -8.64 -32.29
CA PHE A 55 -8.71 -8.69 -30.85
C PHE A 55 -7.73 -9.58 -30.07
N GLY A 56 -7.38 -10.76 -30.60
CA GLY A 56 -6.39 -11.64 -29.98
C GLY A 56 -5.00 -11.00 -29.87
N LYS A 57 -4.55 -10.27 -30.90
CA LYS A 57 -3.28 -9.54 -30.86
C LYS A 57 -3.29 -8.40 -29.85
N GLU A 58 -4.40 -7.66 -29.75
CA GLU A 58 -4.55 -6.56 -28.78
C GLU A 58 -4.55 -7.09 -27.33
N VAL A 59 -5.28 -8.17 -27.06
CA VAL A 59 -5.31 -8.83 -25.75
C VAL A 59 -3.93 -9.39 -25.36
N LEU A 60 -3.22 -10.00 -26.32
CA LEU A 60 -1.86 -10.50 -26.08
C LEU A 60 -0.88 -9.37 -25.78
N ALA A 61 -0.91 -8.28 -26.55
CA ALA A 61 -0.06 -7.11 -26.31
C ALA A 61 -0.32 -6.51 -24.93
N PHE A 62 -1.60 -6.34 -24.56
CA PHE A 62 -2.01 -5.87 -23.23
C PHE A 62 -1.51 -6.82 -22.13
N GLY A 63 -1.70 -8.13 -22.29
CA GLY A 63 -1.25 -9.14 -21.34
C GLY A 63 0.26 -9.15 -21.13
N VAL A 64 1.05 -9.00 -22.20
CA VAL A 64 2.52 -8.92 -22.12
C VAL A 64 2.96 -7.68 -21.35
N VAL A 65 2.34 -6.51 -21.60
CA VAL A 65 2.64 -5.29 -20.85
C VAL A 65 2.28 -5.46 -19.38
N MET A 66 1.10 -6.00 -19.07
CA MET A 66 0.70 -6.28 -17.69
C MET A 66 1.66 -7.21 -16.97
N MET A 67 2.04 -8.34 -17.58
CA MET A 67 2.99 -9.26 -16.99
C MET A 67 4.33 -8.56 -16.74
N SER A 68 4.82 -7.78 -17.70
CA SER A 68 6.07 -7.03 -17.56
C SER A 68 6.01 -6.04 -16.40
N THR A 69 4.90 -5.31 -16.24
CA THR A 69 4.67 -4.40 -15.11
C THR A 69 4.62 -5.15 -13.78
N LEU A 70 3.95 -6.32 -13.71
CA LEU A 70 3.90 -7.13 -12.49
C LEU A 70 5.30 -7.64 -12.11
N LEU A 71 6.08 -8.11 -13.08
CA LEU A 71 7.45 -8.58 -12.85
C LEU A 71 8.35 -7.45 -12.37
N LEU A 72 8.27 -6.27 -12.99
CA LEU A 72 9.01 -5.09 -12.52
C LEU A 72 8.65 -4.74 -11.07
N ASN A 73 7.38 -4.78 -10.69
CA ASN A 73 6.97 -4.52 -9.32
C ASN A 73 7.57 -5.53 -8.33
N VAL A 74 7.63 -6.82 -8.68
CA VAL A 74 8.27 -7.85 -7.86
C VAL A 74 9.77 -7.57 -7.68
N ILE A 75 10.45 -7.12 -8.75
CA ILE A 75 11.86 -6.71 -8.68
C ILE A 75 12.01 -5.53 -7.73
N VAL A 76 11.23 -4.45 -7.93
CA VAL A 76 11.30 -3.24 -7.10
C VAL A 76 11.04 -3.53 -5.62
N GLN A 77 10.12 -4.45 -5.30
CA GLN A 77 9.84 -4.80 -3.90
C GLN A 77 10.96 -5.58 -3.21
N ASN A 78 11.91 -6.14 -3.96
CA ASN A 78 12.95 -7.02 -3.40
C ASN A 78 14.37 -6.55 -3.73
N ILE A 79 14.55 -5.60 -4.64
CA ILE A 79 15.86 -5.10 -5.05
C ILE A 79 16.63 -4.49 -3.88
N ASP A 80 15.94 -3.79 -2.97
CA ASP A 80 16.54 -3.22 -1.76
C ASP A 80 17.24 -4.30 -0.93
N LYS A 81 16.57 -5.44 -0.68
CA LYS A 81 17.11 -6.54 0.12
C LYS A 81 18.36 -7.15 -0.53
N VAL A 82 18.32 -7.30 -1.85
CA VAL A 82 19.45 -7.80 -2.63
C VAL A 82 20.62 -6.82 -2.54
N MET A 83 20.36 -5.51 -2.70
CA MET A 83 21.40 -4.50 -2.64
C MET A 83 22.00 -4.36 -1.24
N ILE A 84 21.18 -4.34 -0.18
CA ILE A 84 21.64 -4.35 1.21
C ILE A 84 22.59 -5.53 1.45
N GLY A 85 22.18 -6.75 1.07
CA GLY A 85 23.03 -7.93 1.23
C GLY A 85 24.32 -7.90 0.41
N SER A 86 24.30 -7.27 -0.77
CA SER A 86 25.48 -7.14 -1.62
C SER A 86 26.48 -6.10 -1.11
N PHE A 87 26.02 -4.99 -0.55
CA PHE A 87 26.87 -3.89 -0.08
C PHE A 87 27.38 -4.11 1.35
N LEU A 88 26.57 -4.70 2.23
CA LEU A 88 26.90 -4.88 3.65
C LEU A 88 27.44 -6.28 3.98
N GLY A 89 27.39 -7.24 3.06
CA GLY A 89 27.95 -8.57 3.27
C GLY A 89 27.28 -9.35 4.41
N GLU A 90 28.07 -10.04 5.23
CA GLU A 90 27.57 -10.85 6.35
C GLU A 90 26.91 -10.01 7.45
N ASP A 91 27.39 -8.78 7.66
CA ASP A 91 26.83 -7.81 8.61
C ASP A 91 25.46 -7.27 8.15
N GLY A 92 25.12 -7.41 6.86
CA GLY A 92 23.85 -6.97 6.28
C GLY A 92 22.65 -7.86 6.57
N LEU A 93 22.86 -9.04 7.16
CA LEU A 93 21.79 -10.02 7.40
C LEU A 93 20.74 -9.55 8.39
N ASP A 94 21.17 -8.93 9.48
CA ASP A 94 20.28 -8.34 10.48
C ASP A 94 19.53 -7.15 9.87
N ASP A 95 20.23 -6.32 9.10
CA ASP A 95 19.68 -5.17 8.38
C ASP A 95 18.60 -5.57 7.37
N ILE A 96 18.79 -6.65 6.60
CA ILE A 96 17.75 -7.19 5.70
C ILE A 96 16.53 -7.64 6.49
N THR A 97 16.72 -8.24 7.66
CA THR A 97 15.61 -8.74 8.48
C THR A 97 14.81 -7.58 9.07
N VAL A 98 15.49 -6.60 9.67
CA VAL A 98 14.88 -5.38 10.21
C VAL A 98 14.14 -4.62 9.10
N TYR A 99 14.78 -4.44 7.94
CA TYR A 99 14.16 -3.82 6.75
C TYR A 99 12.91 -4.57 6.31
N SER A 100 12.98 -5.90 6.22
CA SER A 100 11.86 -6.73 5.76
C SER A 100 10.66 -6.63 6.70
N PHE A 101 10.87 -6.56 8.01
CA PHE A 101 9.79 -6.36 8.99
C PHE A 101 9.20 -4.96 8.93
N ALA A 102 10.03 -3.92 8.84
CA ALA A 102 9.56 -2.56 8.63
C ALA A 102 8.71 -2.44 7.34
N ALA A 103 9.20 -2.99 6.23
CA ALA A 103 8.51 -3.01 4.95
C ALA A 103 7.20 -3.81 4.98
N ALA A 104 7.17 -4.95 5.69
CA ALA A 104 5.97 -5.76 5.83
C ALA A 104 4.85 -5.00 6.57
N ILE A 105 5.20 -4.33 7.67
CA ILE A 105 4.25 -3.52 8.43
C ILE A 105 3.80 -2.31 7.61
N SER A 106 4.72 -1.58 6.97
CA SER A 106 4.36 -0.40 6.18
C SER A 106 3.41 -0.74 5.02
N ASN A 107 3.55 -1.92 4.42
CA ASN A 107 2.65 -2.40 3.36
C ASN A 107 1.20 -2.61 3.81
N LEU A 108 0.92 -2.73 5.11
CA LEU A 108 -0.46 -2.82 5.62
C LEU A 108 -1.28 -1.57 5.30
N ILE A 109 -0.65 -0.42 5.03
CA ILE A 109 -1.35 0.79 4.58
C ILE A 109 -2.11 0.54 3.26
N ALA A 110 -1.59 -0.35 2.41
CA ALA A 110 -2.21 -0.69 1.14
C ALA A 110 -3.52 -1.50 1.27
N ILE A 111 -3.91 -1.93 2.48
CA ILE A 111 -5.21 -2.60 2.68
C ILE A 111 -6.39 -1.68 2.34
N VAL A 112 -6.24 -0.37 2.56
CA VAL A 112 -7.26 0.64 2.29
C VAL A 112 -7.54 0.76 0.79
N PRO A 113 -6.55 1.07 -0.08
CA PRO A 113 -6.81 1.14 -1.51
C PRO A 113 -7.29 -0.19 -2.10
N VAL A 114 -6.85 -1.34 -1.58
CA VAL A 114 -7.39 -2.65 -2.00
C VAL A 114 -8.88 -2.77 -1.65
N ALA A 115 -9.29 -2.42 -0.43
CA ALA A 115 -10.69 -2.44 -0.01
C ALA A 115 -11.55 -1.43 -0.77
N ILE A 116 -11.00 -0.27 -1.11
CA ILE A 116 -11.67 0.73 -1.93
C ILE A 116 -11.80 0.19 -3.36
N ALA A 117 -10.75 -0.39 -3.96
CA ALA A 117 -10.79 -0.92 -5.32
C ALA A 117 -11.88 -1.99 -5.55
N THR A 118 -12.20 -2.82 -4.56
CA THR A 118 -13.27 -3.83 -4.67
C THR A 118 -14.68 -3.22 -4.77
N ILE A 119 -14.89 -2.04 -4.18
CA ILE A 119 -16.13 -1.26 -4.29
C ILE A 119 -16.14 -0.44 -5.59
N PHE A 120 -14.97 0.05 -6.00
CA PHE A 120 -14.80 0.95 -7.12
C PHE A 120 -14.89 0.28 -8.51
N LEU A 121 -14.32 -0.91 -8.67
CA LEU A 121 -14.30 -1.63 -9.95
C LEU A 121 -15.71 -1.87 -10.54
N PRO A 122 -16.72 -2.31 -9.77
CA PRO A 122 -18.09 -2.46 -10.25
C PRO A 122 -18.74 -1.13 -10.68
N LEU A 123 -18.56 -0.06 -9.88
CA LEU A 123 -19.14 1.27 -10.16
C LEU A 123 -18.51 1.93 -11.39
N ALA A 124 -17.19 1.77 -11.56
CA ALA A 124 -16.49 2.23 -12.74
C ALA A 124 -16.97 1.48 -13.98
N SER A 125 -17.08 0.14 -13.91
CA SER A 125 -17.52 -0.73 -15.01
C SER A 125 -18.94 -0.45 -15.49
N GLU A 126 -19.86 -0.12 -14.57
CA GLU A 126 -21.26 0.23 -14.89
C GLU A 126 -21.36 1.62 -15.54
N LYS A 127 -20.42 2.52 -15.23
CA LYS A 127 -20.34 3.89 -15.73
C LYS A 127 -19.36 4.09 -16.90
N ILE A 128 -18.78 3.04 -17.48
CA ILE A 128 -18.00 3.11 -18.75
C ILE A 128 -18.96 3.32 -19.95
N SER A 129 -19.81 4.34 -19.86
CA SER A 129 -20.65 4.85 -20.95
C SER A 129 -19.92 5.93 -21.77
N GLY A 130 -18.63 6.15 -21.52
CA GLY A 130 -17.77 7.05 -22.29
C GLY A 130 -17.75 8.51 -21.84
N LYS A 131 -18.34 8.84 -20.68
CA LYS A 131 -18.32 10.20 -20.12
C LYS A 131 -17.10 10.39 -19.20
N LYS A 132 -16.24 11.35 -19.53
CA LYS A 132 -14.99 11.63 -18.81
C LYS A 132 -15.25 12.16 -17.40
N GLU A 133 -16.33 12.92 -17.24
CA GLU A 133 -16.74 13.55 -15.99
C GLU A 133 -17.08 12.51 -14.92
N GLU A 134 -17.78 11.44 -15.28
CA GLU A 134 -18.12 10.36 -14.36
C GLU A 134 -16.87 9.60 -13.87
N LEU A 135 -15.88 9.37 -14.76
CA LEU A 135 -14.60 8.77 -14.37
C LEU A 135 -13.79 9.67 -13.42
N LYS A 136 -13.85 10.98 -13.61
CA LYS A 136 -13.21 11.95 -12.71
C LYS A 136 -13.83 11.92 -11.33
N GLU A 137 -15.16 12.01 -11.25
CA GLU A 137 -15.88 11.97 -9.98
C GLU A 137 -15.55 10.71 -9.20
N ILE A 138 -15.54 9.56 -9.89
CA ILE A 138 -15.13 8.28 -9.30
C ILE A 138 -13.68 8.37 -8.83
N THR A 139 -12.74 8.84 -9.66
CA THR A 139 -11.32 8.93 -9.29
C THR A 139 -11.09 9.84 -8.07
N ASP A 140 -11.71 11.02 -8.05
CA ASP A 140 -11.60 12.01 -6.97
C ASP A 140 -12.17 11.45 -5.66
N LEU A 141 -13.36 10.84 -5.73
CA LEU A 141 -13.99 10.18 -4.59
C LEU A 141 -13.11 9.06 -4.03
N SER A 142 -12.59 8.21 -4.91
CA SER A 142 -11.72 7.09 -4.53
C SER A 142 -10.47 7.57 -3.82
N THR A 143 -9.85 8.62 -4.36
CA THR A 143 -8.63 9.21 -3.81
C THR A 143 -8.89 9.78 -2.43
N LYS A 144 -10.00 10.50 -2.26
CA LYS A 144 -10.43 11.07 -0.98
C LYS A 144 -10.64 10.00 0.08
N TRP A 145 -11.35 8.92 -0.25
CA TRP A 145 -11.60 7.80 0.68
C TRP A 145 -10.31 7.06 1.04
N ILE A 146 -9.39 6.89 0.09
CA ILE A 146 -8.07 6.32 0.35
C ILE A 146 -7.30 7.20 1.33
N ILE A 147 -7.25 8.51 1.15
CA ILE A 147 -6.58 9.41 2.10
C ILE A 147 -7.24 9.30 3.47
N MET A 148 -8.57 9.30 3.53
CA MET A 148 -9.32 9.16 4.79
C MET A 148 -8.98 7.87 5.53
N GLY A 149 -8.87 6.74 4.85
CA GLY A 149 -8.54 5.47 5.50
C GLY A 149 -7.05 5.28 5.80
N SER A 150 -6.17 5.72 4.89
CA SER A 150 -4.73 5.41 4.96
C SER A 150 -3.92 6.41 5.79
N LEU A 151 -4.35 7.68 5.88
CA LEU A 151 -3.64 8.72 6.64
C LEU A 151 -3.54 8.40 8.13
N PRO A 152 -4.60 7.95 8.84
CA PRO A 152 -4.49 7.57 10.24
C PRO A 152 -3.53 6.39 10.47
N ILE A 153 -3.56 5.40 9.58
CA ILE A 153 -2.68 4.22 9.67
C ILE A 153 -1.22 4.67 9.52
N MET A 154 -0.93 5.53 8.54
CA MET A 154 0.40 6.09 8.36
C MET A 154 0.86 6.88 9.58
N ILE A 155 0.01 7.73 10.16
CA ILE A 155 0.35 8.52 11.37
C ILE A 155 0.70 7.59 12.54
N VAL A 156 -0.11 6.57 12.79
CA VAL A 156 0.16 5.58 13.85
C VAL A 156 1.50 4.88 13.62
N PHE A 157 1.76 4.41 12.40
CA PHE A 157 3.01 3.74 12.06
C PHE A 157 4.20 4.67 12.19
N ALA A 158 4.07 5.94 11.83
CA ALA A 158 5.13 6.93 11.93
C ALA A 158 5.45 7.31 13.38
N VAL A 159 4.44 7.47 14.24
CA VAL A 159 4.60 7.92 15.64
C VAL A 159 5.02 6.79 16.57
N PHE A 160 4.51 5.57 16.36
CA PHE A 160 4.76 4.40 17.20
C PHE A 160 5.62 3.33 16.51
N SER A 161 6.44 3.71 15.53
CA SER A 161 7.22 2.76 14.73
C SER A 161 8.09 1.84 15.59
N LYS A 162 8.74 2.40 16.61
CA LYS A 162 9.59 1.68 17.55
C LYS A 162 8.79 0.65 18.36
N GLU A 163 7.68 1.08 18.96
CA GLU A 163 6.83 0.26 19.81
C GLU A 163 6.13 -0.85 19.02
N ILE A 164 5.71 -0.56 17.79
CA ILE A 164 5.08 -1.52 16.88
C ILE A 164 6.08 -2.63 16.53
N LEU A 165 7.30 -2.28 16.09
CA LEU A 165 8.33 -3.27 15.76
C LEU A 165 8.79 -4.05 17.00
N GLY A 166 9.05 -3.36 18.09
CA GLY A 166 9.44 -3.94 19.38
C GLY A 166 8.41 -4.92 19.95
N MET A 167 7.12 -4.63 19.79
CA MET A 167 6.04 -5.49 20.24
C MET A 167 5.89 -6.75 19.36
N ILE A 168 5.86 -6.58 18.04
CA ILE A 168 5.56 -7.68 17.12
C ILE A 168 6.74 -8.62 17.03
N TYR A 169 7.93 -8.07 16.79
CA TYR A 169 9.14 -8.83 16.46
C TYR A 169 10.16 -8.90 17.60
N GLY A 170 10.12 -7.96 18.56
CA GLY A 170 11.03 -7.93 19.72
C GLY A 170 11.93 -6.68 19.73
N SER A 171 12.55 -6.39 20.88
CA SER A 171 13.32 -5.15 21.10
C SER A 171 14.50 -4.95 20.14
N LEU A 172 15.08 -6.03 19.61
CA LEU A 172 16.15 -5.96 18.61
C LEU A 172 15.72 -5.28 17.31
N TYR A 173 14.41 -5.29 16.98
CA TYR A 173 13.87 -4.72 15.76
C TYR A 173 13.42 -3.26 15.91
N GLU A 174 13.56 -2.68 17.11
CA GLU A 174 13.31 -1.26 17.37
C GLU A 174 14.22 -0.34 16.54
N SER A 175 15.39 -0.83 16.12
CA SER A 175 16.31 -0.14 15.21
C SER A 175 15.69 0.18 13.84
N GLY A 176 14.67 -0.58 13.42
CA GLY A 176 13.93 -0.36 12.17
C GLY A 176 12.90 0.76 12.22
N ALA A 177 12.79 1.50 13.34
CA ALA A 177 11.81 2.56 13.52
C ALA A 177 11.85 3.61 12.40
N PHE A 178 13.06 4.05 12.00
CA PHE A 178 13.24 4.99 10.89
C PHE A 178 12.73 4.40 9.57
N MET A 179 13.08 3.15 9.28
CA MET A 179 12.67 2.46 8.06
C MET A 179 11.14 2.37 7.95
N LEU A 180 10.47 1.97 9.03
CA LEU A 180 9.01 1.88 9.07
C LEU A 180 8.36 3.24 8.86
N THR A 181 8.84 4.28 9.55
CA THR A 181 8.29 5.65 9.39
C THR A 181 8.42 6.14 7.95
N VAL A 182 9.61 6.03 7.35
CA VAL A 182 9.88 6.55 6.01
C VAL A 182 9.16 5.75 4.92
N LEU A 183 9.14 4.42 5.02
CA LEU A 183 8.38 3.55 4.11
C LEU A 183 6.88 3.78 4.24
N ALA A 184 6.35 3.97 5.46
CA ALA A 184 4.93 4.26 5.69
C ALA A 184 4.50 5.55 4.97
N ILE A 185 5.31 6.61 5.04
CA ILE A 185 5.06 7.87 4.34
C ILE A 185 5.09 7.66 2.83
N GLY A 186 6.13 6.98 2.31
CA GLY A 186 6.26 6.71 0.87
C GLY A 186 5.07 5.90 0.32
N ILE A 187 4.68 4.83 1.01
CA ILE A 187 3.55 3.97 0.63
C ILE A 187 2.24 4.75 0.71
N PHE A 188 2.03 5.55 1.76
CA PHE A 188 0.86 6.42 1.86
C PHE A 188 0.73 7.35 0.65
N VAL A 189 1.79 8.06 0.27
CA VAL A 189 1.78 8.94 -0.90
C VAL A 189 1.50 8.15 -2.19
N ARG A 190 2.08 6.96 -2.34
CA ARG A 190 1.79 6.09 -3.50
C ARG A 190 0.34 5.61 -3.52
N CYS A 191 -0.28 5.37 -2.38
CA CYS A 191 -1.68 4.96 -2.27
C CYS A 191 -2.63 6.03 -2.84
N ILE A 192 -2.33 7.31 -2.63
CA ILE A 192 -3.12 8.44 -3.15
C ILE A 192 -3.20 8.39 -4.69
N ALA A 193 -2.14 7.95 -5.36
CA ALA A 193 -2.09 7.88 -6.81
C ALA A 193 -2.74 6.62 -7.41
N ILE A 194 -3.14 5.63 -6.60
CA ILE A 194 -3.69 4.36 -7.10
C ILE A 194 -4.96 4.56 -7.96
N PRO A 195 -5.96 5.37 -7.56
CA PRO A 195 -7.15 5.56 -8.39
C PRO A 195 -6.83 6.18 -9.75
N ALA A 196 -5.91 7.15 -9.80
CA ALA A 196 -5.46 7.74 -11.05
C ALA A 196 -4.81 6.70 -11.98
N GLY A 197 -3.99 5.80 -11.42
CA GLY A 197 -3.42 4.66 -12.14
C GLY A 197 -4.48 3.67 -12.64
N ASN A 198 -5.49 3.35 -11.83
CA ASN A 198 -6.60 2.49 -12.22
C ASN A 198 -7.42 3.12 -13.36
N THR A 199 -7.65 4.43 -13.34
CA THR A 199 -8.33 5.15 -14.43
C THR A 199 -7.50 5.13 -15.71
N LEU A 200 -6.17 5.30 -15.63
CA LEU A 200 -5.29 5.13 -16.80
C LEU A 200 -5.35 3.72 -17.36
N ALA A 201 -5.38 2.69 -16.51
CA ALA A 201 -5.54 1.30 -16.93
C ALA A 201 -6.90 1.06 -17.61
N ALA A 202 -7.99 1.61 -17.06
CA ALA A 202 -9.33 1.55 -17.65
C ALA A 202 -9.40 2.23 -19.03
N LEU A 203 -8.59 3.27 -19.25
CA LEU A 203 -8.44 3.96 -20.54
C LEU A 203 -7.45 3.26 -21.50
N ARG A 204 -7.07 2.01 -21.23
CA ARG A 204 -6.08 1.23 -22.01
C ARG A 204 -4.72 1.92 -22.13
N LYS A 205 -4.29 2.68 -21.10
CA LYS A 205 -2.98 3.33 -21.01
C LYS A 205 -2.06 2.66 -20.00
N ILE A 206 -2.08 1.34 -19.97
CA ILE A 206 -1.33 0.55 -18.99
C ILE A 206 0.19 0.62 -19.20
N GLU A 207 0.65 1.02 -20.38
CA GLU A 207 2.08 1.24 -20.65
C GLU A 207 2.64 2.38 -19.79
N ILE A 208 1.80 3.32 -19.36
CA ILE A 208 2.20 4.40 -18.46
C ILE A 208 2.64 3.84 -17.11
N GLU A 209 1.89 2.88 -16.55
CA GLU A 209 2.24 2.25 -15.28
C GLU A 209 3.59 1.52 -15.39
N PHE A 210 3.84 0.85 -16.53
CA PHE A 210 5.13 0.23 -16.81
C PHE A 210 6.27 1.26 -16.80
N ILE A 211 6.14 2.36 -17.56
CA ILE A 211 7.15 3.41 -17.66
C ILE A 211 7.41 4.05 -16.30
N VAL A 212 6.36 4.37 -15.55
CA VAL A 212 6.49 4.98 -14.22
C VAL A 212 7.18 4.03 -13.25
N THR A 213 6.80 2.76 -13.25
CA THR A 213 7.45 1.73 -12.42
C THR A 213 8.92 1.58 -12.78
N LEU A 214 9.25 1.58 -14.07
CA LEU A 214 10.63 1.49 -14.55
C LEU A 214 11.47 2.70 -14.11
N VAL A 215 10.95 3.92 -14.27
CA VAL A 215 11.65 5.14 -13.83
C VAL A 215 11.85 5.13 -12.31
N ALA A 216 10.82 4.77 -11.54
CA ALA A 216 10.92 4.66 -10.09
C ALA A 216 11.94 3.59 -9.67
N ALA A 217 12.00 2.46 -10.36
CA ALA A 217 12.98 1.40 -10.13
C ALA A 217 14.41 1.89 -10.38
N LEU A 218 14.65 2.60 -11.48
CA LEU A 218 15.97 3.15 -11.81
C LEU A 218 16.43 4.19 -10.79
N VAL A 219 15.51 5.05 -10.33
CA VAL A 219 15.80 6.03 -9.27
C VAL A 219 16.06 5.33 -7.94
N ASN A 220 15.27 4.32 -7.57
CA ASN A 220 15.49 3.53 -6.37
C ASN A 220 16.87 2.85 -6.37
N VAL A 221 17.21 2.11 -7.44
CA VAL A 221 18.51 1.46 -7.60
C VAL A 221 19.65 2.48 -7.59
N GLY A 222 19.46 3.60 -8.30
CA GLY A 222 20.39 4.71 -8.30
C GLY A 222 20.64 5.22 -6.88
N LEU A 223 19.59 5.56 -6.14
CA LEU A 223 19.72 6.05 -4.76
C LEU A 223 20.30 4.99 -3.81
N ASN A 224 19.90 3.73 -3.95
CA ASN A 224 20.45 2.61 -3.17
C ASN A 224 21.96 2.49 -3.32
N PHE A 225 22.48 2.64 -4.54
CA PHE A 225 23.92 2.58 -4.82
C PHE A 225 24.73 3.60 -4.00
N TRP A 226 24.15 4.78 -3.73
CA TRP A 226 24.83 5.85 -2.97
C TRP A 226 24.49 5.83 -1.47
N LEU A 227 23.25 5.50 -1.12
CA LEU A 227 22.74 5.61 0.25
C LEU A 227 23.01 4.36 1.09
N ILE A 228 23.01 3.15 0.51
CA ILE A 228 23.27 1.92 1.28
C ILE A 228 24.70 1.91 1.85
N PRO A 229 25.76 2.23 1.08
CA PRO A 229 27.10 2.26 1.65
C PRO A 229 27.29 3.26 2.79
N ALA A 230 26.54 4.38 2.78
CA ALA A 230 26.67 5.44 3.77
C ALA A 230 25.73 5.26 4.98
N TYR A 231 24.54 4.69 4.78
CA TYR A 231 23.46 4.67 5.77
C TYR A 231 22.84 3.28 5.99
N GLY A 232 23.40 2.22 5.39
CA GLY A 232 22.91 0.84 5.50
C GLY A 232 21.45 0.69 5.06
N ALA A 233 20.69 -0.18 5.74
CA ALA A 233 19.28 -0.40 5.44
C ALA A 233 18.38 0.85 5.62
N ASN A 234 18.78 1.83 6.42
CA ASN A 234 18.06 3.11 6.51
C ASN A 234 18.15 3.90 5.20
N GLY A 235 19.32 3.84 4.53
CA GLY A 235 19.51 4.42 3.21
C GLY A 235 18.59 3.78 2.17
N ALA A 236 18.43 2.46 2.22
CA ALA A 236 17.51 1.74 1.34
C ALA A 236 16.04 2.16 1.56
N ALA A 237 15.60 2.22 2.82
CA ALA A 237 14.24 2.68 3.14
C ALA A 237 13.94 4.09 2.61
N PHE A 238 14.91 4.99 2.71
CA PHE A 238 14.80 6.34 2.17
C PHE A 238 14.74 6.35 0.63
N ALA A 239 15.62 5.60 -0.04
CA ALA A 239 15.60 5.45 -1.49
C ALA A 239 14.23 4.95 -2.00
N SER A 240 13.65 3.95 -1.33
CA SER A 240 12.35 3.38 -1.68
C SER A 240 11.22 4.37 -1.45
N ALA A 241 11.23 5.12 -0.35
CA ALA A 241 10.23 6.17 -0.13
C ALA A 241 10.29 7.27 -1.20
N VAL A 242 11.49 7.71 -1.60
CA VAL A 242 11.66 8.69 -2.68
C VAL A 242 11.12 8.14 -4.01
N ALA A 243 11.42 6.88 -4.34
CA ALA A 243 10.92 6.23 -5.55
C ALA A 243 9.39 6.09 -5.55
N LEU A 244 8.78 5.78 -4.40
CA LEU A 244 7.32 5.71 -4.24
C LEU A 244 6.65 7.08 -4.42
N VAL A 245 7.23 8.13 -3.85
CA VAL A 245 6.74 9.51 -4.02
C VAL A 245 6.88 9.97 -5.47
N LEU A 246 8.01 9.67 -6.11
CA LEU A 246 8.23 9.95 -7.54
C LEU A 246 7.20 9.22 -8.40
N SER A 247 6.99 7.92 -8.15
CA SER A 247 6.00 7.11 -8.85
C SER A 247 4.61 7.73 -8.73
N ALA A 248 4.20 8.12 -7.51
CA ALA A 248 2.93 8.77 -7.27
C ALA A 248 2.78 10.06 -8.09
N GLY A 249 3.79 10.93 -8.06
CA GLY A 249 3.80 12.19 -8.81
C GLY A 249 3.71 11.98 -10.32
N LEU A 250 4.44 10.99 -10.85
CA LEU A 250 4.42 10.66 -12.28
C LEU A 250 3.06 10.10 -12.72
N VAL A 251 2.45 9.19 -11.93
CA VAL A 251 1.10 8.67 -12.22
C VAL A 251 0.09 9.82 -12.27
N VAL A 252 0.11 10.73 -11.28
CA VAL A 252 -0.80 11.89 -11.25
C VAL A 252 -0.54 12.83 -12.43
N TYR A 253 0.73 13.07 -12.79
CA TYR A 253 1.10 13.88 -13.95
C TYR A 253 0.53 13.29 -15.25
N TYR A 254 0.74 12.00 -15.50
CA TYR A 254 0.24 11.34 -16.69
C TYR A 254 -1.29 11.23 -16.71
N TYR A 255 -1.92 10.99 -15.55
CA TYR A 255 -3.36 11.05 -15.40
C TYR A 255 -3.90 12.40 -15.88
N SER A 256 -3.35 13.50 -15.39
CA SER A 256 -3.79 14.83 -15.82
C SER A 256 -3.50 15.13 -17.28
N LYS A 257 -2.39 14.62 -17.81
CA LYS A 257 -2.04 14.78 -19.23
C LYS A 257 -2.96 14.02 -20.17
N VAL A 258 -3.35 12.79 -19.82
CA VAL A 258 -4.18 11.90 -20.67
C VAL A 258 -5.65 12.26 -20.58
N THR A 259 -6.13 12.56 -19.37
CA THR A 259 -7.55 12.84 -19.14
C THR A 259 -7.90 14.30 -19.39
N SER A 260 -6.91 15.20 -19.36
CA SER A 260 -7.09 16.66 -19.24
C SER A 260 -7.80 17.09 -17.94
N MET A 261 -7.83 16.22 -16.93
CA MET A 261 -8.51 16.43 -15.66
C MET A 261 -7.51 16.51 -14.51
N ARG A 262 -7.77 17.36 -13.52
CA ARG A 262 -6.98 17.43 -12.30
C ARG A 262 -7.66 16.64 -11.20
N LEU A 263 -6.86 16.09 -10.28
CA LEU A 263 -7.39 15.54 -9.04
C LEU A 263 -7.92 16.69 -8.19
N GLU A 264 -9.23 16.76 -8.04
CA GLU A 264 -9.91 17.85 -7.35
C GLU A 264 -10.72 17.28 -6.20
N PHE A 265 -10.22 17.50 -4.99
CA PHE A 265 -10.92 17.18 -3.77
C PHE A 265 -10.48 18.13 -2.66
N GLU A 266 -11.20 18.14 -1.54
CA GLU A 266 -10.96 19.08 -0.45
C GLU A 266 -9.75 18.70 0.41
N TRP A 267 -8.54 18.98 -0.10
CA TRP A 267 -7.29 18.67 0.59
C TRP A 267 -7.14 19.39 1.95
N LYS A 268 -7.73 20.59 2.10
CA LYS A 268 -7.57 21.41 3.31
C LYS A 268 -8.18 20.74 4.55
N GLY A 269 -9.39 20.19 4.42
CA GLY A 269 -10.05 19.48 5.52
C GLY A 269 -9.30 18.21 5.92
N LEU A 270 -8.82 17.45 4.93
CA LEU A 270 -8.00 16.26 5.13
C LEU A 270 -6.66 16.58 5.83
N LEU A 271 -5.97 17.64 5.41
CA LEU A 271 -4.71 18.07 6.02
C LEU A 271 -4.91 18.58 7.45
N LEU A 272 -5.98 19.35 7.71
CA LEU A 272 -6.30 19.82 9.05
C LEU A 272 -6.65 18.65 9.98
N ALA A 273 -7.50 17.72 9.52
CA ALA A 273 -7.84 16.51 10.28
C ALA A 273 -6.60 15.65 10.54
N GLY A 274 -5.73 15.49 9.54
CA GLY A 274 -4.45 14.77 9.67
C GLY A 274 -3.49 15.43 10.65
N LEU A 275 -3.39 16.76 10.62
CA LEU A 275 -2.58 17.52 11.57
C LEU A 275 -3.11 17.36 12.99
N LEU A 276 -4.42 17.51 13.20
CA LEU A 276 -5.06 17.32 14.50
C LEU A 276 -4.86 15.89 15.03
N ALA A 277 -5.05 14.88 14.17
CA ALA A 277 -4.80 13.50 14.52
C ALA A 277 -3.33 13.27 14.90
N THR A 278 -2.39 13.86 14.15
CA THR A 278 -0.95 13.78 14.47
C THR A 278 -0.65 14.43 15.81
N LEU A 279 -1.15 15.64 16.06
CA LEU A 279 -0.94 16.37 17.31
C LEU A 279 -1.50 15.60 18.52
N VAL A 280 -2.70 15.04 18.41
CA VAL A 280 -3.27 14.22 19.48
C VAL A 280 -2.47 12.93 19.66
N THR A 281 -2.09 12.25 18.58
CA THR A 281 -1.33 10.99 18.66
C THR A 281 0.04 11.21 19.31
N VAL A 282 0.74 12.29 18.93
CA VAL A 282 2.01 12.70 19.56
C VAL A 282 1.80 13.16 21.00
N GLY A 283 0.74 13.91 21.29
CA GLY A 283 0.40 14.37 22.64
C GLY A 283 0.04 13.24 23.60
N LEU A 284 -0.53 12.14 23.10
CA LEU A 284 -0.83 10.94 23.88
C LEU A 284 0.41 10.05 24.10
N ARG A 285 1.44 10.16 23.25
CA ARG A 285 2.68 9.38 23.34
C ARG A 285 3.30 9.33 24.74
N PRO A 286 3.50 10.44 25.48
CA PRO A 286 4.11 10.38 26.83
C PRO A 286 3.29 9.61 27.85
N ILE A 287 1.98 9.43 27.63
CA ILE A 287 1.11 8.61 28.48
C ILE A 287 1.18 7.14 28.07
N ILE A 288 1.23 6.89 26.76
CA ILE A 288 1.19 5.55 26.18
C ILE A 288 2.55 4.82 26.35
N GLU A 289 3.67 5.52 26.14
CA GLU A 289 5.00 4.90 26.17
C GLU A 289 5.31 4.24 27.53
N PRO A 290 5.04 4.87 28.70
CA PRO A 290 5.17 4.21 29.99
C PRO A 290 4.26 2.99 30.14
N LEU A 291 3.02 3.04 29.65
CA LEU A 291 2.08 1.91 29.70
C LEU A 291 2.57 0.72 28.86
N LEU A 292 3.14 1.00 27.69
CA LEU A 292 3.75 -0.02 26.82
C LEU A 292 5.04 -0.60 27.42
N ARG A 293 5.81 0.17 28.18
CA ARG A 293 7.01 -0.32 28.89
C ARG A 293 6.67 -1.08 30.17
N PHE A 294 5.66 -0.65 30.93
CA PHE A 294 5.25 -1.25 32.20
C PHE A 294 4.74 -2.69 32.05
N THR A 295 4.22 -3.05 30.87
CA THR A 295 3.79 -4.42 30.55
C THR A 295 4.95 -5.41 30.36
N ALA A 296 6.21 -4.95 30.37
CA ALA A 296 7.38 -5.81 30.46
C ALA A 296 7.57 -6.34 31.88
N PHE A 297 6.74 -7.30 32.30
CA PHE A 297 7.05 -8.12 33.47
C PHE A 297 8.38 -8.84 33.21
N THR A 298 9.43 -8.45 33.92
CA THR A 298 10.66 -9.24 34.02
C THR A 298 10.34 -10.49 34.82
N VAL A 299 10.32 -11.66 34.17
CA VAL A 299 10.14 -12.93 34.87
C VAL A 299 11.44 -13.72 34.85
N TYR A 300 11.97 -13.86 36.06
CA TYR A 300 12.81 -14.96 36.48
C TYR A 300 11.89 -16.20 36.53
N ASP A 301 12.11 -17.18 35.65
CA ASP A 301 11.69 -18.59 35.74
C ASP A 301 10.51 -19.11 34.85
N ASN A 302 10.87 -20.14 34.06
CA ASN A 302 10.15 -21.24 33.37
C ASN A 302 8.73 -21.11 32.78
N SER A 303 8.09 -19.93 32.76
CA SER A 303 6.78 -19.70 32.13
C SER A 303 6.84 -18.70 30.95
N GLU A 304 7.95 -18.73 30.21
CA GLU A 304 8.32 -17.73 29.18
C GLU A 304 7.23 -17.47 28.13
N PHE A 305 6.59 -18.52 27.59
CA PHE A 305 5.66 -18.35 26.47
C PHE A 305 4.37 -17.63 26.85
N TYR A 306 3.73 -18.00 27.97
CA TYR A 306 2.45 -17.41 28.37
C TYR A 306 2.60 -15.95 28.75
N ILE A 307 3.68 -15.58 29.43
CA ILE A 307 3.96 -14.19 29.80
C ILE A 307 4.29 -13.36 28.56
N LEU A 308 5.10 -13.88 27.64
CA LEU A 308 5.37 -13.21 26.35
C LEU A 308 4.09 -13.01 25.53
N PHE A 309 3.23 -14.03 25.45
CA PHE A 309 1.96 -13.95 24.75
C PHE A 309 1.04 -12.91 25.39
N LEU A 310 0.85 -12.97 26.71
CA LEU A 310 0.00 -12.03 27.44
C LEU A 310 0.51 -10.59 27.29
N ASN A 311 1.83 -10.38 27.37
CA ASN A 311 2.46 -9.08 27.14
C ASN A 311 2.19 -8.54 25.72
N LYS A 312 2.35 -9.38 24.69
CA LYS A 312 2.00 -8.99 23.32
C LYS A 312 0.51 -8.66 23.16
N VAL A 313 -0.38 -9.44 23.77
CA VAL A 313 -1.83 -9.18 23.73
C VAL A 313 -2.19 -7.87 24.41
N VAL A 314 -1.64 -7.59 25.59
CA VAL A 314 -1.89 -6.33 26.31
C VAL A 314 -1.35 -5.14 25.53
N LYS A 315 -0.13 -5.21 25.02
CA LYS A 315 0.45 -4.14 24.17
C LYS A 315 -0.37 -3.91 22.90
N ALA A 316 -0.83 -4.99 22.26
CA ALA A 316 -1.70 -4.90 21.09
C ALA A 316 -3.05 -4.26 21.45
N GLY A 317 -3.61 -4.56 22.63
CA GLY A 317 -4.80 -3.92 23.16
C GLY A 317 -4.61 -2.42 23.39
N ILE A 318 -3.49 -2.02 24.02
CA ILE A 318 -3.15 -0.61 24.26
C ILE A 318 -2.99 0.12 22.92
N LEU A 319 -2.18 -0.41 21.99
CA LEU A 319 -2.02 0.17 20.66
C LEU A 319 -3.36 0.22 19.91
N GLY A 320 -4.20 -0.80 20.03
CA GLY A 320 -5.54 -0.83 19.44
C GLY A 320 -6.44 0.30 19.96
N ILE A 321 -6.42 0.57 21.27
CA ILE A 321 -7.15 1.70 21.87
C ILE A 321 -6.61 3.03 21.34
N VAL A 322 -5.29 3.17 21.23
CA VAL A 322 -4.65 4.38 20.70
C VAL A 322 -5.01 4.60 19.24
N CYS A 323 -4.95 3.56 18.42
CA CYS A 323 -5.41 3.59 17.03
C CYS A 323 -6.88 4.01 16.96
N ALA A 324 -7.75 3.45 17.80
CA ALA A 324 -9.16 3.79 17.83
C ALA A 324 -9.40 5.25 18.24
N LEU A 325 -8.65 5.77 19.22
CA LEU A 325 -8.71 7.17 19.63
C LEU A 325 -8.20 8.10 18.53
N ALA A 326 -7.04 7.79 17.92
CA ALA A 326 -6.48 8.57 16.81
C ALA A 326 -7.44 8.60 15.61
N PHE A 327 -8.05 7.45 15.28
CA PHE A 327 -9.06 7.35 14.23
C PHE A 327 -10.35 8.10 14.60
N GLY A 328 -10.76 8.05 15.87
CA GLY A 328 -11.91 8.81 16.39
C GLY A 328 -11.71 10.31 16.30
N VAL A 329 -10.53 10.81 16.68
CA VAL A 329 -10.18 12.23 16.55
C VAL A 329 -10.07 12.64 15.09
N TYR A 330 -9.45 11.80 14.26
CA TYR A 330 -9.35 12.04 12.84
C TYR A 330 -10.73 12.15 12.18
N THR A 331 -11.62 11.18 12.44
CA THR A 331 -13.00 11.20 11.92
C THR A 331 -13.80 12.38 12.45
N ALA A 332 -13.68 12.73 13.73
CA ALA A 332 -14.27 13.96 14.27
C ALA A 332 -13.73 15.22 13.56
N GLY A 333 -12.43 15.28 13.29
CA GLY A 333 -11.81 16.33 12.50
C GLY A 333 -12.34 16.42 11.06
N LEU A 334 -12.59 15.27 10.42
CA LEU A 334 -13.20 15.23 9.08
C LEU A 334 -14.63 15.75 9.07
N VAL A 335 -15.42 15.41 10.09
CA VAL A 335 -16.80 15.92 10.26
C VAL A 335 -16.78 17.42 10.52
N LEU A 336 -15.92 17.90 11.43
CA LEU A 336 -15.81 19.32 11.76
C LEU A 336 -15.28 20.18 10.60
N SER A 337 -14.36 19.63 9.81
CA SER A 337 -13.84 20.27 8.60
C SER A 337 -14.78 20.20 7.41
N ARG A 338 -15.97 19.60 7.57
CA ARG A 338 -17.02 19.50 6.54
C ARG A 338 -16.54 18.81 5.27
N THR A 339 -15.65 17.84 5.44
CA THR A 339 -15.02 17.16 4.31
C THR A 339 -16.02 16.28 3.54
N PHE A 340 -17.17 15.91 4.08
CA PHE A 340 -18.16 15.06 3.39
C PHE A 340 -19.16 15.90 2.57
N GLY A 341 -19.26 15.64 1.26
CA GLY A 341 -20.31 16.20 0.41
C GLY A 341 -21.57 15.33 0.38
N ARG A 342 -22.62 15.80 -0.31
CA ARG A 342 -23.91 15.09 -0.40
C ARG A 342 -23.79 13.71 -1.04
N HIS A 343 -22.99 13.59 -2.11
CA HIS A 343 -22.83 12.35 -2.83
C HIS A 343 -22.16 11.27 -1.97
N GLU A 344 -21.20 11.66 -1.13
CA GLU A 344 -20.54 10.73 -0.22
C GLU A 344 -21.45 10.24 0.90
N ILE A 345 -22.35 11.11 1.39
CA ILE A 345 -23.35 10.75 2.39
C ILE A 345 -24.33 9.72 1.81
N GLU A 346 -24.81 9.92 0.58
CA GLU A 346 -25.70 8.97 -0.11
C GLU A 346 -25.06 7.60 -0.31
N ILE A 347 -23.76 7.56 -0.67
CA ILE A 347 -23.02 6.30 -0.81
C ILE A 347 -22.88 5.60 0.55
N LEU A 348 -22.57 6.34 1.61
CA LEU A 348 -22.49 5.79 2.96
C LEU A 348 -23.84 5.23 3.42
N GLU A 349 -24.94 5.94 3.18
CA GLU A 349 -26.30 5.46 3.44
C GLU A 349 -26.58 4.15 2.70
N GLY A 350 -26.30 4.09 1.40
CA GLY A 350 -26.48 2.88 0.60
C GLY A 350 -25.64 1.69 1.09
N ILE A 351 -24.40 1.92 1.56
CA ILE A 351 -23.56 0.88 2.17
C ILE A 351 -24.18 0.43 3.51
N MET A 352 -24.59 1.37 4.37
CA MET A 352 -25.20 1.05 5.66
C MET A 352 -26.52 0.26 5.52
N GLU A 353 -27.31 0.58 4.50
CA GLU A 353 -28.53 -0.17 4.15
C GLU A 353 -28.21 -1.60 3.69
N ARG A 354 -27.18 -1.78 2.85
CA ARG A 354 -26.71 -3.11 2.42
C ARG A 354 -26.19 -3.94 3.59
N LEU A 355 -25.58 -3.30 4.58
CA LEU A 355 -25.15 -3.93 5.83
C LEU A 355 -26.31 -4.19 6.82
N LYS A 356 -27.55 -3.87 6.45
CA LYS A 356 -28.77 -4.02 7.28
C LYS A 356 -28.68 -3.29 8.63
N LEU A 357 -27.99 -2.15 8.67
CA LEU A 357 -27.92 -1.33 9.88
C LEU A 357 -29.28 -0.68 10.21
N PRO A 358 -29.59 -0.45 11.49
CA PRO A 358 -30.88 0.12 11.88
C PRO A 358 -31.04 1.55 11.34
N LYS A 359 -32.21 1.86 10.75
CA LYS A 359 -32.51 3.18 10.13
C LYS A 359 -32.25 4.37 11.05
N LYS A 360 -32.43 4.22 12.37
CA LYS A 360 -32.09 5.26 13.36
C LYS A 360 -30.59 5.63 13.32
N LEU A 361 -29.71 4.65 13.14
CA LEU A 361 -28.26 4.85 13.03
C LEU A 361 -27.92 5.54 11.72
N ILE A 362 -28.51 5.09 10.60
CA ILE A 362 -28.31 5.67 9.27
C ILE A 362 -28.69 7.16 9.28
N ASN A 363 -29.88 7.49 9.77
CA ASN A 363 -30.36 8.87 9.85
C ASN A 363 -29.52 9.72 10.83
N ALA A 364 -29.04 9.14 11.93
CA ALA A 364 -28.19 9.85 12.87
C ALA A 364 -26.83 10.21 12.24
N VAL A 365 -26.20 9.26 11.55
CA VAL A 365 -24.93 9.49 10.83
C VAL A 365 -25.14 10.53 9.72
N SER A 366 -26.19 10.38 8.91
CA SER A 366 -26.52 11.34 7.85
C SER A 366 -26.74 12.76 8.38
N ASN A 367 -27.50 12.91 9.48
CA ASN A 367 -27.72 14.22 10.11
C ASN A 367 -26.45 14.84 10.69
N ILE A 368 -25.50 14.03 11.19
CA ILE A 368 -24.21 14.51 11.68
C ILE A 368 -23.34 15.00 10.51
N LEU A 369 -23.32 14.25 9.40
CA LEU A 369 -22.51 14.57 8.22
C LEU A 369 -23.10 15.70 7.38
N SER A 370 -24.42 15.86 7.35
CA SER A 370 -25.15 16.88 6.57
C SER A 370 -25.37 18.21 7.31
N ARG A 371 -24.94 18.31 8.58
CA ARG A 371 -25.10 19.52 9.40
C ARG A 371 -24.20 20.65 8.86
N ASN A 372 -24.77 21.41 7.93
CA ASN A 372 -24.22 22.64 7.33
C ASN A 372 -24.00 23.75 8.35
#